data_AF-A0A956CHS9-F1
#
_entry.id   AF-A0A956CHS9-F1
#
_cell.length_a   1.000
_cell.length_b   1.000
_cell.length_c   1.000
_cell.angle_alpha   90.00
_cell.angle_beta   90.00
_cell.angle_gamma   90.00
#
_symmetry.space_group_name_H-M   'P 1'
#
loop_
_entity.id
_entity.type
_entity.pdbx_description
1 polymer ?
#
loop_
_entity_poly.entity_id
_entity_poly.type
_entity_poly.pdbx_seq_one_letter_code
_entity_poly.pdbx_strand_id
1 'polypeptide(L)'
;MVGVVEHGNSAVLVTLAANGKLLDRRRVDLTDGLPTHPHHHEGSWAVGRYLDSPWAKPTSLTDAIALVERVRVAAGQGAERALEMLAQSVAVPVASIALRECPELPATTEERIRDNRAQTYADTVMYRQALAEAARARDWTVRWYDRERVFEQASVAVAQDDIQSFLTAMGRAVGPPWQAQHKLAAAAALVIALGNSFGLEQPTAWRFRVEEVSAGVYRASGVDAQGRSVSATGTDPNRALSDCRAYAERVGDITK
;
A
#
# COMPACT_ATOMS: atom_id res chain seq x y z
N MET A 1 -8.59 -13.08 -1.36
CA MET A 1 -7.89 -11.87 -0.87
C MET A 1 -6.43 -11.96 -1.23
N VAL A 2 -5.82 -10.87 -1.70
CA VAL A 2 -4.42 -10.88 -2.16
C VAL A 2 -3.64 -9.87 -1.34
N GLY A 3 -2.51 -10.27 -0.78
CA GLY A 3 -1.54 -9.35 -0.19
C GLY A 3 -0.33 -9.23 -1.09
N VAL A 4 0.23 -8.02 -1.18
CA VAL A 4 1.26 -7.69 -2.15
C VAL A 4 2.42 -6.97 -1.52
N VAL A 5 3.64 -7.35 -1.90
CA VAL A 5 4.87 -6.62 -1.60
C VAL A 5 5.68 -6.45 -2.87
N GLU A 6 5.86 -5.22 -3.30
CA GLU A 6 6.70 -4.85 -4.44
C GLU A 6 8.18 -4.69 -4.03
N HIS A 7 9.06 -4.95 -4.99
CA HIS A 7 10.48 -4.63 -4.91
C HIS A 7 11.04 -4.42 -6.31
N GLY A 8 11.46 -3.18 -6.60
CA GLY A 8 11.76 -2.76 -7.96
C GLY A 8 10.57 -3.02 -8.88
N ASN A 9 10.84 -3.49 -10.10
CA ASN A 9 9.83 -3.79 -11.12
C ASN A 9 9.10 -5.13 -10.92
N SER A 10 9.05 -5.66 -9.70
CA SER A 10 8.47 -6.97 -9.43
C SER A 10 7.64 -6.94 -8.16
N ALA A 11 6.72 -7.89 -8.01
CA ALA A 11 5.92 -8.02 -6.81
C ALA A 11 5.74 -9.48 -6.39
N VAL A 12 5.74 -9.71 -5.08
CA VAL A 12 5.32 -10.95 -4.45
C VAL A 12 3.84 -10.83 -4.11
N LEU A 13 3.05 -11.78 -4.60
CA LEU A 13 1.62 -11.89 -4.35
C LEU A 13 1.37 -13.15 -3.52
N VAL A 14 0.62 -13.00 -2.44
CA VAL A 14 0.12 -14.11 -1.61
C VAL A 14 -1.39 -14.05 -1.57
N THR A 15 -2.04 -15.12 -1.99
CA THR A 15 -3.50 -15.18 -2.12
C THR A 15 -4.09 -16.11 -1.09
N LEU A 16 -5.00 -15.59 -0.28
CA LEU A 16 -5.72 -16.34 0.75
C LEU A 16 -7.21 -16.41 0.42
N ALA A 17 -7.84 -17.53 0.77
CA ALA A 17 -9.28 -17.64 0.88
C ALA A 17 -9.81 -16.78 2.03
N ALA A 18 -11.12 -16.56 2.07
CA ALA A 18 -11.77 -15.77 3.13
C ALA A 18 -11.51 -16.34 4.54
N ASN A 19 -11.34 -17.66 4.67
CA ASN A 19 -10.99 -18.32 5.94
C ASN A 19 -9.47 -18.30 6.25
N GLY A 20 -8.67 -17.52 5.54
CA GLY A 20 -7.22 -17.43 5.75
C GLY A 20 -6.40 -18.58 5.16
N LYS A 21 -7.02 -19.58 4.52
CA LYS A 21 -6.30 -20.66 3.84
C LYS A 21 -5.49 -20.11 2.67
N LEU A 22 -4.20 -20.45 2.59
CA LEU A 22 -3.34 -20.13 1.46
C LEU A 22 -3.78 -20.87 0.19
N LEU A 23 -4.02 -20.13 -0.89
CA LEU A 23 -4.47 -20.64 -2.18
C LEU A 23 -3.38 -20.57 -3.25
N ASP A 24 -2.64 -19.46 -3.27
CA ASP A 24 -1.62 -19.22 -4.27
C ASP A 24 -0.51 -18.32 -3.71
N ARG A 25 0.69 -18.49 -4.26
CA ARG A 25 1.83 -17.62 -4.02
C ARG A 25 2.63 -17.53 -5.31
N ARG A 26 2.93 -16.31 -5.74
CA ARG A 26 3.76 -16.08 -6.93
C ARG A 26 4.57 -14.80 -6.83
N ARG A 27 5.65 -14.76 -7.61
CA ARG A 27 6.34 -13.53 -7.96
C ARG A 27 5.95 -13.17 -9.39
N VAL A 28 5.65 -11.90 -9.61
CA VAL A 28 5.32 -11.37 -10.94
C VAL A 28 6.25 -10.22 -11.27
N ASP A 29 6.65 -10.12 -12.53
CA ASP A 29 7.37 -8.97 -13.05
C ASP A 29 6.36 -8.00 -13.66
N LEU A 30 6.48 -6.72 -13.30
CA LEU A 30 5.60 -5.64 -13.73
C LEU A 30 6.09 -5.01 -15.02
N THR A 31 7.38 -5.11 -15.33
CA THR A 31 7.96 -4.66 -16.58
C THR A 31 8.91 -5.70 -17.13
N ASP A 32 9.13 -5.68 -18.45
CA ASP A 32 10.09 -6.52 -19.15
C ASP A 32 11.02 -5.65 -20.00
N GLY A 33 12.31 -5.98 -20.02
CA GLY A 33 13.35 -5.25 -20.77
C GLY A 33 13.56 -3.78 -20.37
N LEU A 34 12.97 -3.32 -19.26
CA LEU A 34 13.02 -1.93 -18.81
C LEU A 34 13.75 -1.77 -17.47
N PRO A 35 14.34 -0.59 -17.20
CA PRO A 35 14.98 -0.29 -15.93
C PRO A 35 14.04 -0.46 -14.74
N THR A 36 14.60 -0.94 -13.62
CA THR A 36 13.83 -1.26 -12.42
C THR A 36 13.55 -0.04 -11.54
N HIS A 37 14.45 0.95 -11.53
CA HIS A 37 14.35 2.16 -10.71
C HIS A 37 14.69 3.42 -11.53
N PRO A 38 13.86 3.78 -12.55
CA PRO A 38 14.15 4.89 -13.45
C PRO A 38 14.20 6.26 -12.79
N HIS A 39 13.48 6.49 -11.68
CA HIS A 39 13.66 7.71 -10.91
C HIS A 39 15.02 7.71 -10.23
N HIS A 40 15.38 6.61 -9.56
CA HIS A 40 16.60 6.53 -8.76
C HIS A 40 17.88 6.54 -9.59
N HIS A 41 17.98 5.76 -10.66
CA HIS A 41 19.19 5.67 -11.46
C HIS A 41 19.23 6.73 -12.56
N GLU A 42 18.39 6.59 -13.58
CA GLU A 42 18.39 7.47 -14.75
C GLU A 42 18.03 8.90 -14.37
N GLY A 43 17.07 9.10 -13.47
CA GLY A 43 16.75 10.42 -12.93
C GLY A 43 17.93 11.06 -12.19
N SER A 44 18.73 10.28 -11.44
CA SER A 44 19.91 10.81 -10.75
C SER A 44 20.96 11.32 -11.74
N TRP A 45 21.26 10.53 -12.77
CA TRP A 45 22.22 10.92 -13.80
C TRP A 45 21.77 12.19 -14.53
N ALA A 46 20.47 12.31 -14.77
CA ALA A 46 19.88 13.45 -15.46
C ALA A 46 20.01 14.79 -14.72
N VAL A 47 20.20 14.75 -13.39
CA VAL A 47 20.39 15.93 -12.54
C VAL A 47 21.82 16.03 -11.99
N GLY A 48 22.77 15.34 -12.63
CA GLY A 48 24.20 15.43 -12.30
C GLY A 48 24.64 14.64 -11.07
N ARG A 49 23.79 13.78 -10.51
CA ARG A 49 24.17 12.91 -9.37
C ARG A 49 24.89 11.67 -9.88
N TYR A 50 25.93 11.27 -9.15
CA TYR A 50 26.70 10.05 -9.38
C TYR A 50 27.40 9.98 -10.75
N LEU A 51 27.60 11.09 -11.46
CA LEU A 51 28.23 11.10 -12.80
C LEU A 51 29.67 10.56 -12.80
N ASP A 52 30.39 10.68 -11.69
CA ASP A 52 31.74 10.13 -11.53
C ASP A 52 31.75 8.61 -11.32
N SER A 53 30.58 7.98 -11.21
CA SER A 53 30.48 6.54 -11.03
C SER A 53 30.65 5.81 -12.36
N PRO A 54 31.48 4.74 -12.44
CA PRO A 54 31.70 3.97 -13.67
C PRO A 54 30.44 3.42 -14.38
N TRP A 55 29.33 3.30 -13.66
CA TRP A 55 28.05 2.78 -14.16
C TRP A 55 27.05 3.89 -14.54
N ALA A 56 27.40 5.16 -14.34
CA ALA A 56 26.54 6.27 -14.72
C ALA A 56 26.46 6.43 -16.24
N LYS A 57 25.25 6.62 -16.75
CA LYS A 57 25.01 6.90 -18.16
C LYS A 57 24.43 8.31 -18.27
N PRO A 58 25.18 9.29 -18.81
CA PRO A 58 24.65 10.63 -19.03
C PRO A 58 23.36 10.56 -19.84
N THR A 59 22.33 11.24 -19.35
CA THR A 59 21.03 11.33 -20.00
C THR A 59 20.46 12.72 -19.74
N SER A 60 19.65 13.24 -20.66
CA SER A 60 18.96 14.51 -20.39
C SER A 60 17.81 14.29 -19.40
N LEU A 61 17.39 15.35 -18.71
CA LEU A 61 16.20 15.31 -17.85
C LEU A 61 14.95 14.95 -18.64
N THR A 62 14.82 15.47 -19.86
CA THR A 62 13.72 15.12 -20.77
C THR A 62 13.69 13.63 -21.08
N ASP A 63 14.84 13.03 -21.38
CA ASP A 63 14.93 11.60 -21.68
C ASP A 63 14.63 10.72 -20.45
N ALA A 64 15.08 11.14 -19.26
CA ALA A 64 14.76 10.47 -18.00
C ALA A 64 13.27 10.52 -17.69
N ILE A 65 12.62 11.68 -17.86
CA ILE A 65 11.16 11.82 -17.70
C ILE A 65 10.42 10.91 -18.68
N ALA A 66 10.82 10.91 -19.96
CA ALA A 66 10.23 10.06 -20.98
C ALA A 66 10.41 8.57 -20.67
N LEU A 67 11.57 8.18 -20.14
CA LEU A 67 11.83 6.81 -19.70
C LEU A 67 10.93 6.41 -18.53
N VAL A 68 10.84 7.25 -17.48
CA VAL A 68 9.93 7.00 -16.34
C VAL A 68 8.51 6.77 -16.83
N GLU A 69 8.03 7.59 -17.77
CA GLU A 69 6.68 7.44 -18.31
C GLU A 69 6.50 6.12 -19.08
N ARG A 70 7.49 5.70 -19.89
CA ARG A 70 7.46 4.38 -20.53
C ARG A 70 7.42 3.25 -19.50
N VAL A 71 8.20 3.34 -18.43
CA VAL A 71 8.21 2.35 -17.34
C VAL A 71 6.87 2.33 -16.62
N ARG A 72 6.26 3.49 -16.35
CA ARG A 72 4.94 3.60 -15.72
C ARG A 72 3.85 2.91 -16.56
N VAL A 73 3.82 3.19 -17.86
CA VAL A 73 2.87 2.55 -18.78
C VAL A 73 3.09 1.04 -18.84
N ALA A 74 4.34 0.59 -18.98
CA ALA A 74 4.67 -0.83 -19.00
C ALA A 74 4.28 -1.52 -17.68
N ALA A 75 4.50 -0.86 -16.55
CA ALA A 75 4.14 -1.35 -15.22
C ALA A 75 2.63 -1.53 -15.07
N GLY A 76 1.83 -0.59 -15.59
CA GLY A 76 0.37 -0.72 -15.64
C GLY A 76 -0.07 -1.96 -16.44
N GLN A 77 0.46 -2.12 -17.64
CA GLN A 77 0.15 -3.28 -18.50
C GLN A 77 0.61 -4.62 -17.88
N GLY A 78 1.79 -4.64 -17.26
CA GLY A 78 2.29 -5.83 -16.56
C GLY A 78 1.45 -6.17 -15.34
N ALA A 79 1.05 -5.17 -14.54
CA ALA A 79 0.14 -5.35 -13.42
C ALA A 79 -1.21 -5.92 -13.87
N GLU A 80 -1.81 -5.38 -14.94
CA GLU A 80 -3.06 -5.90 -15.50
C GLU A 80 -2.93 -7.37 -15.89
N ARG A 81 -1.94 -7.73 -16.72
CA ARG A 81 -1.73 -9.12 -17.13
C ARG A 81 -1.50 -10.04 -15.92
N ALA A 82 -0.68 -9.61 -14.97
CA ALA A 82 -0.37 -10.39 -13.77
C ALA A 82 -1.60 -10.66 -12.91
N LEU A 83 -2.45 -9.65 -12.69
CA LEU A 83 -3.66 -9.78 -11.88
C LEU A 83 -4.75 -10.58 -12.60
N GLU A 84 -4.85 -10.48 -13.92
CA GLU A 84 -5.72 -11.35 -14.73
C GLU A 84 -5.31 -12.82 -14.65
N MET A 85 -4.02 -13.11 -14.87
CA MET A 85 -3.50 -14.48 -14.74
C MET A 85 -3.70 -15.02 -13.33
N LEU A 86 -3.59 -14.16 -12.30
CA LEU A 86 -3.94 -14.57 -10.94
C LEU A 86 -5.41 -14.96 -10.85
N ALA A 87 -6.32 -14.07 -11.26
CA ALA A 87 -7.76 -14.28 -11.20
C ALA A 87 -8.21 -15.57 -11.88
N GLN A 88 -7.63 -15.90 -13.03
CA GLN A 88 -7.91 -17.11 -13.80
C GLN A 88 -7.37 -18.38 -13.14
N SER A 89 -6.30 -18.28 -12.36
CA SER A 89 -5.62 -19.43 -11.77
C SER A 89 -6.16 -19.85 -10.40
N VAL A 90 -6.89 -18.98 -9.70
CA VAL A 90 -7.44 -19.27 -8.38
C VAL A 90 -8.88 -19.75 -8.50
N ALA A 91 -9.24 -20.78 -7.73
CA ALA A 91 -10.56 -21.42 -7.83
C ALA A 91 -11.72 -20.56 -7.27
N VAL A 92 -11.42 -19.41 -6.66
CA VAL A 92 -12.42 -18.51 -6.06
C VAL A 92 -12.19 -17.09 -6.55
N PRO A 93 -13.25 -16.27 -6.69
CA PRO A 93 -13.10 -14.88 -7.08
C PRO A 93 -12.21 -14.09 -6.12
N VAL A 94 -11.37 -13.22 -6.66
CA VAL A 94 -10.60 -12.26 -5.88
C VAL A 94 -11.47 -11.03 -5.64
N ALA A 95 -11.69 -10.67 -4.38
CA ALA A 95 -12.49 -9.50 -4.01
C ALA A 95 -11.65 -8.27 -3.65
N SER A 96 -10.45 -8.48 -3.07
CA SER A 96 -9.64 -7.40 -2.50
C SER A 96 -8.15 -7.67 -2.64
N ILE A 97 -7.39 -6.58 -2.73
CA ILE A 97 -5.93 -6.54 -2.74
C ILE A 97 -5.41 -5.61 -1.65
N ALA A 98 -4.38 -6.01 -0.91
CA ALA A 98 -3.70 -5.21 0.09
C ALA A 98 -2.33 -4.75 -0.44
N LEU A 99 -2.12 -3.43 -0.46
CA LEU A 99 -0.91 -2.77 -0.95
C LEU A 99 -0.32 -1.86 0.14
N ARG A 100 1.00 -1.68 0.17
CA ARG A 100 1.64 -0.80 1.16
C ARG A 100 1.30 0.66 0.87
N GLU A 101 0.98 1.42 1.92
CA GLU A 101 0.69 2.86 1.84
C GLU A 101 1.76 3.64 1.06
N CYS A 102 1.30 4.48 0.13
CA CYS A 102 2.17 5.33 -0.68
C CYS A 102 2.42 6.66 0.05
N PRO A 103 3.69 7.06 0.30
CA PRO A 103 3.98 8.41 0.74
C PRO A 103 3.52 9.42 -0.32
N GLU A 104 3.22 10.64 0.14
CA GLU A 104 2.98 11.76 -0.76
C GLU A 104 4.25 12.11 -1.53
N LEU A 105 4.10 12.37 -2.82
CA LEU A 105 5.19 12.72 -3.73
C LEU A 105 4.88 14.06 -4.40
N PRO A 106 5.90 14.81 -4.83
CA PRO A 106 5.72 15.97 -5.71
C PRO A 106 4.84 15.63 -6.93
N ALA A 107 4.14 16.64 -7.45
CA ALA A 107 3.10 16.43 -8.45
C ALA A 107 3.68 15.88 -9.77
N THR A 108 4.83 16.39 -10.20
CA THR A 108 5.43 16.05 -11.49
C THR A 108 6.60 15.08 -11.36
N THR A 109 6.83 14.30 -12.43
CA THR A 109 8.02 13.43 -12.55
C THR A 109 9.31 14.21 -12.43
N GLU A 110 9.35 15.41 -13.00
CA GLU A 110 10.50 16.30 -12.94
C GLU A 110 10.84 16.70 -11.51
N GLU A 111 9.85 17.14 -10.73
CA GLU A 111 10.04 17.48 -9.31
C GLU A 111 10.46 16.25 -8.49
N ARG A 112 9.87 15.08 -8.75
CA ARG A 112 10.26 13.82 -8.09
C ARG A 112 11.71 13.43 -8.37
N ILE A 113 12.20 13.65 -9.59
CA ILE A 113 13.59 13.37 -9.96
C ILE A 113 14.54 14.34 -9.24
N ARG A 114 14.19 15.63 -9.18
CA ARG A 114 15.04 16.64 -8.52
C ARG A 114 15.05 16.50 -7.00
N ASP A 115 13.96 16.07 -6.38
CA ASP A 115 13.88 15.85 -4.94
C ASP A 115 14.56 14.53 -4.53
N ASN A 116 15.63 14.61 -3.73
CA ASN A 116 16.40 13.45 -3.30
C ASN A 116 15.56 12.44 -2.48
N ARG A 117 14.69 12.93 -1.60
CA ARG A 117 13.84 12.08 -0.77
C ARG A 117 12.76 11.43 -1.63
N ALA A 118 12.07 12.20 -2.48
CA ALA A 118 11.02 11.68 -3.34
C ALA A 118 11.56 10.62 -4.30
N GLN A 119 12.71 10.88 -4.91
CA GLN A 119 13.38 9.98 -5.85
C GLN A 119 13.61 8.58 -5.26
N THR A 120 13.94 8.47 -3.98
CA THR A 120 14.22 7.20 -3.30
C THR A 120 12.99 6.28 -3.25
N TYR A 121 11.79 6.85 -3.19
CA TYR A 121 10.55 6.08 -3.08
C TYR A 121 9.69 6.10 -4.34
N ALA A 122 9.92 7.04 -5.27
CA ALA A 122 9.08 7.29 -6.43
C ALA A 122 8.87 6.03 -7.30
N ASP A 123 9.93 5.23 -7.51
CA ASP A 123 9.82 3.98 -8.26
C ASP A 123 8.88 2.98 -7.57
N THR A 124 9.03 2.78 -6.26
CA THR A 124 8.17 1.86 -5.51
C THR A 124 6.72 2.34 -5.43
N VAL A 125 6.48 3.66 -5.39
CA VAL A 125 5.13 4.24 -5.41
C VAL A 125 4.50 4.02 -6.78
N MET A 126 5.25 4.24 -7.87
CA MET A 126 4.79 4.01 -9.24
C MET A 126 4.29 2.56 -9.43
N TYR A 127 5.06 1.56 -8.98
CA TYR A 127 4.63 0.16 -9.11
C TYR A 127 3.40 -0.18 -8.25
N ARG A 128 3.30 0.40 -7.04
CA ARG A 128 2.11 0.22 -6.19
C ARG A 128 0.87 0.88 -6.76
N GLN A 129 1.01 2.06 -7.36
CA GLN A 129 -0.08 2.74 -8.07
C GLN A 129 -0.55 1.94 -9.28
N ALA A 130 0.39 1.41 -10.09
CA ALA A 130 0.07 0.53 -11.22
C ALA A 130 -0.74 -0.71 -10.78
N LEU A 131 -0.33 -1.38 -9.70
CA LEU A 131 -1.07 -2.50 -9.11
C LEU A 131 -2.45 -2.10 -8.59
N ALA A 132 -2.56 -0.93 -7.94
CA ALA A 132 -3.82 -0.42 -7.42
C ALA A 132 -4.81 -0.08 -8.54
N GLU A 133 -4.34 0.54 -9.62
CA GLU A 133 -5.15 0.85 -10.81
C GLU A 133 -5.62 -0.42 -11.50
N ALA A 134 -4.73 -1.37 -11.75
CA ALA A 134 -5.06 -2.67 -12.35
C ALA A 134 -6.08 -3.47 -11.51
N ALA A 135 -6.01 -3.39 -10.18
CA ALA A 135 -6.96 -4.01 -9.29
C ALA A 135 -8.34 -3.32 -9.33
N ARG A 136 -8.37 -1.98 -9.30
CA ARG A 136 -9.63 -1.22 -9.41
C ARG A 136 -10.33 -1.45 -10.75
N ALA A 137 -9.58 -1.58 -11.84
CA ALA A 137 -10.14 -1.92 -13.16
C ALA A 137 -10.82 -3.30 -13.20
N ARG A 138 -10.59 -4.14 -12.18
CA ARG A 138 -11.22 -5.46 -12.00
C ARG A 138 -12.27 -5.46 -10.89
N ASP A 139 -12.71 -4.28 -10.44
CA ASP A 139 -13.61 -4.07 -9.31
C ASP A 139 -13.10 -4.66 -7.99
N TRP A 140 -11.77 -4.84 -7.86
CA TRP A 140 -11.19 -5.28 -6.60
C TRP A 140 -11.08 -4.10 -5.65
N THR A 141 -11.45 -4.35 -4.41
CA THR A 141 -11.26 -3.39 -3.34
C THR A 141 -9.78 -3.27 -3.01
N VAL A 142 -9.21 -2.08 -3.23
CA VAL A 142 -7.83 -1.77 -2.80
C VAL A 142 -7.84 -1.37 -1.33
N ARG A 143 -7.07 -2.11 -0.52
CA ARG A 143 -6.78 -1.80 0.88
C ARG A 143 -5.33 -1.38 1.02
N TRP A 144 -5.10 -0.29 1.72
CA TRP A 144 -3.76 0.18 2.03
C TRP A 144 -3.37 -0.29 3.43
N TYR A 145 -2.14 -0.76 3.59
CA TYR A 145 -1.62 -1.17 4.89
C TYR A 145 -0.33 -0.43 5.25
N ASP A 146 -0.20 -0.15 6.54
CA ASP A 146 1.03 0.32 7.16
C ASP A 146 1.95 -0.88 7.42
N ARG A 147 3.17 -0.82 6.88
CA ARG A 147 4.17 -1.88 7.02
C ARG A 147 4.54 -2.13 8.49
N GLU A 148 4.54 -1.10 9.33
CA GLU A 148 4.97 -1.21 10.72
C GLU A 148 3.91 -1.91 11.58
N ARG A 149 2.63 -1.77 11.20
CA ARG A 149 1.49 -2.26 11.99
C ARG A 149 0.89 -3.56 11.45
N VAL A 150 1.16 -3.92 10.20
CA VAL A 150 0.46 -5.06 9.54
C VAL A 150 0.68 -6.40 10.24
N PHE A 151 1.83 -6.64 10.87
CA PHE A 151 2.07 -7.88 11.61
C PHE A 151 1.26 -7.96 12.90
N GLU A 152 1.14 -6.86 13.64
CA GLU A 152 0.28 -6.75 14.82
C GLU A 152 -1.19 -6.91 14.42
N GLN A 153 -1.63 -6.22 13.36
CA GLN A 153 -2.99 -6.36 12.83
C GLN A 153 -3.29 -7.79 12.37
N ALA A 154 -2.32 -8.46 11.73
CA ALA A 154 -2.48 -9.85 11.32
C ALA A 154 -2.58 -10.78 12.54
N SER A 155 -1.76 -10.58 13.57
CA SER A 155 -1.81 -11.31 14.85
C SER A 155 -3.20 -11.25 15.47
N VAL A 156 -3.79 -10.06 15.53
CA VAL A 156 -5.17 -9.86 16.01
C VAL A 156 -6.16 -10.60 15.13
N ALA A 157 -6.05 -10.47 13.79
CA ALA A 157 -6.99 -11.08 12.85
C ALA A 157 -7.00 -12.62 12.87
N VAL A 158 -5.87 -13.27 13.18
CA VAL A 158 -5.79 -14.73 13.33
C VAL A 158 -5.95 -15.21 14.77
N ALA A 159 -6.10 -14.30 15.74
CA ALA A 159 -6.06 -14.59 17.17
C ALA A 159 -4.84 -15.45 17.56
N GLN A 160 -3.64 -15.02 17.12
CA GLN A 160 -2.36 -15.68 17.44
C GLN A 160 -1.36 -14.64 17.93
N ASP A 161 -0.86 -14.81 19.15
CA ASP A 161 0.14 -13.91 19.73
C ASP A 161 1.48 -13.97 18.97
N ASP A 162 1.88 -15.17 18.51
CA ASP A 162 3.10 -15.36 17.70
C ASP A 162 2.79 -15.49 16.20
N ILE A 163 2.55 -14.34 15.57
CA ILE A 163 2.33 -14.25 14.12
C ILE A 163 3.53 -14.74 13.29
N GLN A 164 4.76 -14.63 13.80
CA GLN A 164 5.95 -15.04 13.03
C GLN A 164 6.05 -16.56 12.92
N SER A 165 5.75 -17.27 14.00
CA SER A 165 5.65 -18.73 13.99
C SER A 165 4.50 -19.21 13.10
N PHE A 166 3.32 -18.56 13.19
CA PHE A 166 2.19 -18.87 12.32
C PHE A 166 2.54 -18.74 10.82
N LEU A 167 3.13 -17.60 10.43
CA LEU A 167 3.55 -17.37 9.05
C LEU A 167 4.67 -18.32 8.60
N THR A 168 5.53 -18.74 9.52
CA THR A 168 6.58 -19.72 9.23
C THR A 168 5.99 -21.11 9.00
N ALA A 169 5.01 -21.54 9.79
CA ALA A 169 4.29 -22.79 9.60
C ALA A 169 3.52 -22.81 8.27
N MET A 170 2.85 -21.70 7.92
CA MET A 170 2.20 -21.50 6.62
C MET A 170 3.19 -21.73 5.46
N GLY A 171 4.39 -21.13 5.54
CA GLY A 171 5.43 -21.31 4.54
C GLY A 171 5.96 -22.73 4.43
N ARG A 172 6.10 -23.45 5.56
CA ARG A 172 6.53 -24.85 5.56
C ARG A 172 5.54 -25.76 4.83
N ALA A 173 4.24 -25.48 4.93
CA ALA A 173 3.20 -26.27 4.27
C ALA A 173 3.22 -26.15 2.73
N VAL A 174 3.71 -25.03 2.19
CA VAL A 174 3.76 -24.79 0.73
C VAL A 174 5.15 -24.89 0.11
N GLY A 175 6.19 -24.95 0.94
CA GLY A 175 7.57 -25.04 0.49
C GLY A 175 8.16 -23.72 -0.02
N PRO A 176 9.47 -23.72 -0.34
CA PRO A 176 10.19 -22.52 -0.76
C PRO A 176 9.75 -22.00 -2.13
N PRO A 177 10.02 -20.72 -2.45
CA PRO A 177 10.57 -19.70 -1.55
C PRO A 177 9.54 -19.13 -0.56
N TRP A 178 9.95 -18.88 0.69
CA TRP A 178 9.10 -18.23 1.71
C TRP A 178 9.91 -17.24 2.56
N GLN A 179 10.23 -16.13 1.93
CA GLN A 179 11.09 -15.07 2.48
C GLN A 179 10.30 -13.98 3.20
N ALA A 180 10.99 -12.97 3.75
CA ALA A 180 10.38 -11.85 4.47
C ALA A 180 9.27 -11.13 3.66
N GLN A 181 9.46 -10.95 2.35
CA GLN A 181 8.44 -10.34 1.49
C GLN A 181 7.17 -11.20 1.37
N HIS A 182 7.32 -12.54 1.34
CA HIS A 182 6.18 -13.46 1.32
C HIS A 182 5.42 -13.40 2.65
N LYS A 183 6.14 -13.36 3.78
CA LYS A 183 5.55 -13.22 5.11
C LYS A 183 4.79 -11.90 5.26
N LEU A 184 5.36 -10.80 4.77
CA LEU A 184 4.72 -9.49 4.79
C LEU A 184 3.47 -9.46 3.89
N ALA A 185 3.54 -10.02 2.67
CA ALA A 185 2.39 -10.16 1.79
C ALA A 185 1.29 -11.04 2.42
N ALA A 186 1.67 -12.15 3.05
CA ALA A 186 0.74 -13.03 3.75
C ALA A 186 0.05 -12.32 4.94
N ALA A 187 0.82 -11.57 5.75
CA ALA A 187 0.26 -10.77 6.84
C ALA A 187 -0.78 -9.75 6.32
N ALA A 188 -0.44 -9.01 5.26
CA ALA A 188 -1.37 -8.07 4.63
C ALA A 188 -2.64 -8.77 4.11
N ALA A 189 -2.50 -9.95 3.51
CA ALA A 189 -3.64 -10.76 3.04
C ALA A 189 -4.52 -11.26 4.20
N LEU A 190 -3.93 -11.65 5.33
CA LEU A 190 -4.66 -12.11 6.53
C LEU A 190 -5.52 -11.00 7.12
N VAL A 191 -4.97 -9.78 7.23
CA VAL A 191 -5.71 -8.62 7.75
C VAL A 191 -6.99 -8.39 6.96
N ILE A 192 -6.95 -8.46 5.63
CA ILE A 192 -8.15 -8.26 4.80
C ILE A 192 -9.05 -9.49 4.68
N ALA A 193 -8.51 -10.71 4.83
CA ALA A 193 -9.29 -11.95 4.77
C ALA A 193 -10.10 -12.18 6.05
N LEU A 194 -9.46 -11.99 7.21
CA LEU A 194 -9.99 -12.36 8.52
C LEU A 194 -10.37 -11.16 9.38
N GLY A 195 -9.85 -9.96 9.09
CA GLY A 195 -10.26 -8.73 9.77
C GLY A 195 -11.74 -8.42 9.59
N ASN A 196 -12.35 -8.85 8.48
CA ASN A 196 -13.80 -8.75 8.27
C ASN A 196 -14.59 -9.85 9.01
N SER A 197 -13.96 -10.95 9.41
CA SER A 197 -14.60 -12.07 10.12
C SER A 197 -14.67 -11.86 11.64
N PHE A 198 -13.82 -10.97 12.16
CA PHE A 198 -13.78 -10.57 13.57
C PHE A 198 -14.03 -9.08 13.73
N GLY A 199 -15.18 -8.58 13.26
CA GLY A 199 -15.71 -7.28 13.71
C GLY A 199 -14.74 -6.09 13.69
N LEU A 200 -13.69 -6.08 12.84
CA LEU A 200 -13.04 -4.84 12.48
C LEU A 200 -13.96 -4.22 11.44
N GLU A 201 -15.02 -3.62 11.96
CA GLU A 201 -15.82 -2.65 11.24
C GLU A 201 -14.86 -1.80 10.43
N GLN A 202 -15.17 -1.69 9.14
CA GLN A 202 -14.52 -0.71 8.29
C GLN A 202 -14.42 0.57 9.11
N PRO A 203 -13.23 1.20 9.24
CA PRO A 203 -13.15 2.46 9.94
C PRO A 203 -14.25 3.30 9.32
N THR A 204 -15.25 3.60 10.15
CA THR A 204 -16.46 4.30 9.75
C THR A 204 -15.97 5.50 8.96
N ALA A 205 -16.60 5.79 7.83
CA ALA A 205 -16.12 6.66 6.75
C ALA A 205 -15.87 8.15 7.13
N TRP A 206 -15.60 8.42 8.40
CA TRP A 206 -15.19 9.66 9.00
C TRP A 206 -13.81 10.11 8.50
N ARG A 207 -13.79 11.29 7.91
CA ARG A 207 -12.58 12.06 7.63
C ARG A 207 -12.40 13.08 8.74
N PHE A 208 -11.24 13.12 9.35
CA PHE A 208 -10.93 14.05 10.44
C PHE A 208 -9.96 15.14 9.99
N ARG A 209 -10.11 16.33 10.58
CA ARG A 209 -9.18 17.47 10.45
C ARG A 209 -8.97 18.09 11.82
N VAL A 210 -7.79 18.67 12.03
CA VAL A 210 -7.48 19.46 13.23
C VAL A 210 -7.04 20.84 12.77
N GLU A 211 -7.63 21.87 13.36
CA GLU A 211 -7.31 23.27 13.10
C GLU A 211 -7.07 24.00 14.42
N GLU A 212 -6.12 24.93 14.45
CA GLU A 212 -5.95 25.85 15.58
C GLU A 212 -6.98 26.98 15.44
N VAL A 213 -7.86 27.11 16.43
CA VAL A 213 -8.98 28.09 16.41
C VAL A 213 -8.69 29.34 17.24
N SER A 214 -7.77 29.24 18.17
CA SER A 214 -7.16 30.37 18.90
C SER A 214 -5.81 29.92 19.47
N ALA A 215 -5.00 30.86 19.98
CA ALA A 215 -3.65 30.57 20.45
C ALA A 215 -3.62 29.40 21.45
N GLY A 216 -3.04 28.27 21.04
CA GLY A 216 -2.91 27.06 21.84
C GLY A 216 -4.22 26.29 22.03
N VAL A 217 -5.25 26.55 21.23
CA VAL A 217 -6.54 25.84 21.25
C VAL A 217 -6.84 25.26 19.89
N TYR A 218 -7.01 23.94 19.86
CA TYR A 218 -7.23 23.16 18.65
C TYR A 218 -8.64 22.59 18.63
N ARG A 219 -9.28 22.66 17.47
CA ARG A 219 -10.54 21.98 17.17
C ARG A 219 -10.25 20.81 16.24
N ALA A 220 -10.58 19.61 16.69
CA ALA A 220 -10.69 18.45 15.82
C ALA A 220 -12.13 18.33 15.33
N SER A 221 -12.32 18.11 14.04
CA SER A 221 -13.63 17.86 13.41
C SER A 221 -13.59 16.58 12.59
N GLY A 222 -14.69 15.84 12.56
CA GLY A 222 -14.88 14.62 11.78
C GLY A 222 -16.17 14.69 10.97
N VAL A 223 -16.15 14.23 9.72
CA VAL A 223 -17.36 14.11 8.87
C VAL A 223 -17.38 12.75 8.18
N ASP A 224 -18.51 12.04 8.22
CA ASP A 224 -18.68 10.75 7.53
C ASP A 224 -19.30 10.85 6.13
N ALA A 225 -19.43 9.71 5.46
CA ALA A 225 -20.02 9.62 4.12
C ALA A 225 -21.53 9.95 4.08
N GLN A 226 -22.21 9.92 5.23
CA GLN A 226 -23.62 10.27 5.38
C GLN A 226 -23.81 11.75 5.72
N GLY A 227 -22.74 12.53 5.85
CA GLY A 227 -22.77 13.95 6.16
C GLY A 227 -22.96 14.26 7.65
N ARG A 228 -22.85 13.27 8.55
CA ARG A 228 -22.85 13.50 10.00
C ARG A 228 -21.51 14.11 10.41
N SER A 229 -21.53 14.99 11.41
CA SER A 229 -20.34 15.69 11.89
C SER A 229 -20.15 15.54 13.39
N VAL A 230 -18.91 15.40 13.84
CA VAL A 230 -18.50 15.49 15.25
C VAL A 230 -17.36 16.48 15.42
N SER A 231 -17.21 17.04 16.61
CA SER A 231 -16.08 17.92 16.92
C SER A 231 -15.69 17.87 18.39
N ALA A 232 -14.40 18.02 18.67
CA ALA A 232 -13.86 18.22 20.02
C ALA A 232 -12.85 19.36 20.02
N THR A 233 -12.73 20.08 21.13
CA THR A 233 -11.78 21.19 21.27
C THR A 233 -10.90 20.96 22.50
N GLY A 234 -9.61 21.26 22.40
CA GLY A 234 -8.67 21.10 23.50
C GLY A 234 -7.38 21.88 23.29
N THR A 235 -6.55 21.96 24.32
CA THR A 235 -5.24 22.64 24.25
C THR A 235 -4.12 21.74 23.71
N ASP A 236 -4.42 20.45 23.48
CA ASP A 236 -3.55 19.47 22.84
C ASP A 236 -4.24 18.96 21.56
N PRO A 237 -3.62 19.12 20.38
CA PRO A 237 -4.20 18.72 19.10
C PRO A 237 -4.43 17.20 18.99
N ASN A 238 -3.56 16.39 19.59
CA ASN A 238 -3.68 14.93 19.56
C ASN A 238 -4.82 14.46 20.46
N ARG A 239 -4.94 15.08 21.65
CA ARG A 239 -6.04 14.78 22.57
C ARG A 239 -7.39 15.20 21.99
N ALA A 240 -7.46 16.40 21.40
CA ALA A 240 -8.67 16.85 20.70
C ALA A 240 -9.06 15.89 19.57
N LEU A 241 -8.10 15.39 18.78
CA LEU A 241 -8.37 14.40 17.74
C LEU A 241 -8.86 13.06 18.29
N SER A 242 -8.26 12.57 19.38
CA SER A 242 -8.67 11.33 20.05
C SER A 242 -10.10 11.42 20.58
N ASP A 243 -10.43 12.53 21.25
CA ASP A 243 -11.77 12.76 21.80
C ASP A 243 -12.82 12.87 20.68
N CYS A 244 -12.47 13.50 19.56
CA CYS A 244 -13.31 13.60 18.36
C CYS A 244 -13.58 12.23 17.74
N ARG A 245 -12.58 11.33 17.67
CA ARG A 245 -12.75 9.95 17.19
C ARG A 245 -13.64 9.12 18.11
N ALA A 246 -13.44 9.22 19.43
CA ALA A 246 -14.30 8.55 20.42
C ALA A 246 -15.75 9.06 20.39
N TYR A 247 -15.98 10.29 19.94
CA TYR A 247 -17.33 10.81 19.65
C TYR A 247 -17.92 10.19 18.37
N ALA A 248 -17.13 10.11 17.29
CA ALA A 248 -17.57 9.50 16.03
C ALA A 248 -17.97 8.02 16.20
N GLU A 249 -17.24 7.26 17.01
CA GLU A 249 -17.54 5.86 17.33
C GLU A 249 -18.90 5.73 18.04
N ARG A 250 -19.16 6.56 19.06
CA ARG A 250 -20.45 6.60 19.76
C ARG A 250 -21.62 6.98 18.86
N VAL A 251 -21.42 7.88 17.90
CA VAL A 251 -22.46 8.26 16.91
C VAL A 251 -22.71 7.13 15.91
N GLY A 252 -21.70 6.32 15.59
CA GLY A 252 -21.85 5.12 14.77
C GLY A 252 -22.73 4.05 15.40
N ASP A 253 -22.63 3.86 16.72
CA ASP A 253 -23.35 2.82 17.46
C ASP A 253 -24.85 3.11 17.68
N ILE A 254 -25.27 4.38 17.70
CA ILE A 254 -26.68 4.78 17.94
C ILE A 254 -27.61 4.42 16.75
N THR A 255 -27.06 3.99 15.61
CA THR A 255 -27.83 3.74 14.37
C THR A 255 -27.78 2.29 13.87
N LYS A 256 -27.27 1.36 14.68
CA LYS A 256 -27.41 -0.09 14.47
C LYS A 256 -28.60 -0.64 15.24
#